data_AF-A0A918JKL6-F1
#
_entry.id   AF-A0A918JKL6-F1
#
_cell.length_a   1.000
_cell.length_b   1.000
_cell.length_c   1.000
_cell.angle_alpha   90.00
_cell.angle_beta   90.00
_cell.angle_gamma   90.00
#
_symmetry.space_group_name_H-M   'P 1'
#
loop_
_entity.id
_entity.type
_entity.pdbx_description
1 polymer ?
#
loop_
_entity_poly.entity_id
_entity_poly.type
_entity_poly.pdbx_seq_one_letter_code
_entity_poly.pdbx_strand_id
1 'polypeptide(L)' 'MTPGLFGLWRDSDEIQWSKVAGFSYRTGIFWDRIDIETRGQKPSTILGLDKSDGETLRNVLQKLET' A
#
# COMPACT_ATOMS: atom_id res chain seq x y z
N MET A 1 -13.23 22.28 2.52
CA MET A 1 -12.28 21.69 1.56
C MET A 1 -10.90 22.19 1.92
N THR A 2 -10.13 21.41 2.67
CA THR A 2 -8.76 21.78 3.02
C THR A 2 -7.85 20.77 2.34
N PRO A 3 -7.14 21.15 1.27
CA PRO A 3 -6.36 20.21 0.48
C PRO A 3 -5.13 19.83 1.30
N GLY A 4 -5.03 18.55 1.64
CA GLY A 4 -3.84 17.90 2.18
C GLY A 4 -2.72 17.88 1.14
N LEU A 5 -2.27 19.06 0.69
CA LEU A 5 -1.29 19.26 -0.37
C LEU A 5 0.13 18.78 0.01
N PHE A 6 0.33 18.25 1.21
CA PHE A 6 1.64 17.81 1.70
C PHE A 6 1.65 16.48 2.45
N GLY A 7 0.59 15.68 2.41
CA GLY A 7 0.64 14.34 3.01
C GLY A 7 1.01 14.32 4.51
N LEU A 8 0.77 15.41 5.25
CA LEU A 8 1.07 15.52 6.69
C LEU A 8 0.02 14.83 7.58
N TRP A 9 -0.66 13.82 7.05
CA TRP A 9 -1.63 13.03 7.81
C TRP A 9 -1.03 11.65 7.97
N ARG A 10 -0.59 11.34 9.19
CA ARG A 10 -0.15 10.00 9.56
C ARG A 10 -1.38 9.23 9.99
N ASP A 11 -1.96 8.49 9.05
CA ASP A 11 -2.96 7.49 9.40
C ASP A 11 -2.21 6.23 9.83
N SER A 12 -2.37 5.84 11.10
CA SER A 12 -1.77 4.64 11.67
C SER A 12 -2.75 3.47 11.58
N ASP A 13 -3.45 3.37 10.45
CA ASP A 13 -4.35 2.27 10.14
C ASP A 13 -3.54 0.97 10.06
N GLU A 14 -3.67 0.17 11.11
CA GLU A 14 -3.06 -1.16 11.18
C GLU A 14 -3.95 -2.17 10.46
N ILE A 15 -3.44 -2.72 9.35
CA ILE A 15 -4.12 -3.78 8.61
C ILE A 15 -3.72 -5.13 9.19
N GLN A 16 -4.68 -5.87 9.74
CA GLN A 16 -4.45 -7.25 10.16
C GLN A 16 -4.17 -8.12 8.93
N TRP A 17 -3.05 -8.85 8.95
CA TRP A 17 -2.63 -9.72 7.85
C TRP A 17 -3.68 -10.77 7.45
N SER A 18 -4.45 -11.30 8.41
CA SER A 18 -5.55 -12.24 8.16
C SER A 18 -6.69 -11.68 7.31
N LYS A 19 -6.79 -10.34 7.22
CA LYS A 19 -7.78 -9.64 6.42
C LYS A 19 -7.27 -9.24 5.04
N VAL A 20 -5.98 -9.39 4.77
CA VAL A 20 -5.41 -9.15 3.44
C VAL A 20 -5.96 -10.22 2.51
N ALA A 21 -6.75 -9.80 1.53
CA ALA A 21 -7.35 -10.66 0.52
C ALA A 21 -6.45 -10.79 -0.72
N GLY A 22 -5.64 -9.76 -0.96
CA GLY A 22 -4.75 -9.67 -2.10
C GLY A 22 -4.04 -8.32 -2.13
N PHE A 23 -3.18 -8.13 -3.11
CA PHE A 23 -2.51 -6.86 -3.35
C PHE A 23 -2.30 -6.63 -4.84
N SER A 24 -2.20 -5.36 -5.24
CA SER A 24 -1.82 -4.94 -6.58
C SER A 24 -0.63 -4.00 -6.50
N TYR A 25 0.45 -4.34 -7.20
CA TYR A 25 1.63 -3.51 -7.32
C TYR A 25 1.66 -2.83 -8.69
N ARG A 26 1.83 -1.50 -8.69
CA ARG A 26 1.96 -0.68 -9.90
C ARG A 26 3.25 0.11 -9.84
N THR A 27 4.11 -0.09 -10.83
CA THR A 27 5.32 0.70 -10.99
C THR A 27 5.01 1.99 -11.74
N GLY A 28 5.40 3.15 -11.21
CA GLY A 28 5.25 4.45 -11.88
C GLY A 28 6.55 4.96 -12.47
N ILE A 29 6.56 6.17 -13.05
CA ILE A 29 7.79 6.76 -13.61
C ILE A 29 8.74 7.22 -12.50
N PHE A 30 8.20 7.88 -11.46
CA PHE A 30 8.98 8.44 -10.36
C PHE A 30 8.82 7.69 -9.03
N TRP A 31 7.65 7.08 -8.82
CA TRP A 31 7.31 6.36 -7.62
C TRP A 31 6.38 5.21 -7.93
N ASP A 32 6.33 4.25 -7.03
CA ASP A 32 5.48 3.10 -7.07
C ASP A 32 4.27 3.26 -6.16
N ARG A 33 3.30 2.39 -6.41
CA ARG A 33 2.06 2.32 -5.67
C ARG A 33 1.73 0.86 -5.38
N ILE A 34 1.27 0.61 -4.16
CA ILE A 34 0.72 -0.67 -3.75
C ILE A 34 -0.71 -0.44 -3.26
N ASP A 35 -1.65 -1.20 -3.81
CA ASP A 35 -3.02 -1.28 -3.32
C ASP A 35 -3.19 -2.61 -2.58
N ILE A 36 -3.51 -2.56 -1.29
CA ILE A 36 -3.77 -3.74 -0.45
C ILE A 36 -5.28 -3.91 -0.36
N GLU A 37 -5.78 -5.04 -0.87
CA GLU A 37 -7.18 -5.39 -0.78
C GLU A 37 -7.46 -6.08 0.55
N THR A 38 -8.39 -5.53 1.32
CA THR A 38 -8.80 -6.06 2.61
C THR A 38 -10.22 -6.59 2.57
N ARG A 39 -10.49 -7.74 3.20
CA ARG A 39 -11.83 -8.34 3.27
C ARG A 39 -12.80 -7.43 4.05
N GLY A 40 -13.76 -6.85 3.34
CA GLY A 40 -14.84 -6.04 3.95
C GLY A 40 -14.43 -4.63 4.39
N GLN A 41 -13.24 -4.16 4.00
CA GLN A 41 -12.76 -2.80 4.27
C GLN A 41 -12.29 -2.12 2.98
N LYS A 42 -12.22 -0.79 3.02
CA LYS A 42 -11.70 0.00 1.90
C LYS A 42 -10.25 -0.41 1.64
N PRO A 43 -9.85 -0.63 0.38
CA PRO A 43 -8.46 -0.93 0.05
C PRO A 43 -7.53 0.16 0.59
N SER A 44 -6.42 -0.26 1.17
CA SER A 44 -5.38 0.64 1.65
C SER A 44 -4.37 0.87 0.53
N THR A 45 -4.16 2.12 0.18
CA THR A 45 -3.21 2.50 -0.86
C THR A 45 -1.97 3.11 -0.23
N ILE A 46 -0.81 2.53 -0.54
CA ILE A 46 0.49 3.12 -0.27
C ILE A 46 0.97 3.80 -1.55
N LEU A 47 1.18 5.11 -1.49
CA LEU A 47 1.64 5.96 -2.60
C LEU A 47 3.03 6.50 -2.32
N GLY A 48 3.76 6.82 -3.39
CA GLY A 48 5.04 7.53 -3.26
C GLY A 48 6.18 6.62 -2.82
N LEU A 49 6.06 5.31 -3.04
CA LEU A 49 7.12 4.38 -2.74
C LEU A 49 8.28 4.62 -3.71
N ASP A 50 9.50 4.63 -3.21
CA ASP A 50 10.64 4.47 -4.10
C ASP A 50 10.66 3.04 -4.67
N LYS A 51 11.49 2.82 -5.70
CA LYS A 51 11.53 1.54 -6.42
C LYS A 51 11.97 0.38 -5.51
N SER A 52 12.98 0.61 -4.68
CA SER A 52 13.54 -0.38 -3.76
C SER A 52 12.56 -0.81 -2.68
N ASP A 53 11.85 0.15 -2.09
CA ASP A 53 10.83 -0.07 -1.08
C ASP A 53 9.61 -0.75 -1.70
N GLY A 54 9.23 -0.34 -2.92
CA GLY A 54 8.18 -0.98 -3.69
C GLY A 54 8.44 -2.47 -3.95
N GLU A 55 9.66 -2.82 -4.38
CA GLU A 55 10.09 -4.20 -4.56
C GLU A 55 10.15 -4.98 -3.24
N THR A 56 10.68 -4.37 -2.18
CA THR A 56 10.75 -4.98 -0.85
C THR A 56 9.36 -5.31 -0.31
N LEU A 57 8.43 -4.36 -0.41
CA LEU A 57 7.03 -4.55 0.00
C LEU A 57 6.34 -5.60 -0.85
N ARG A 58 6.55 -5.60 -2.17
CA ARG A 58 6.03 -6.65 -3.05
C ARG A 58 6.52 -8.03 -2.60
N ASN A 59 7.81 -8.18 -2.33
CA ASN A 59 8.38 -9.45 -1.88
C ASN A 59 7.79 -9.92 -0.55
N VAL A 60 7.52 -9.00 0.39
CA VAL A 60 6.85 -9.32 1.67
C VAL A 60 5.40 -9.73 1.44
N LEU A 61 4.65 -9.00 0.63
CA LEU A 61 3.24 -9.29 0.34
C LEU A 61 3.07 -10.61 -0.42
N GLN A 62 3.98 -10.93 -1.36
CA GLN A 62 3.99 -12.22 -2.05
C GLN A 62 4.19 -13.40 -1.10
N LYS A 63 5.02 -13.25 -0.06
CA LYS A 63 5.22 -14.31 0.94
C LYS A 63 3.98 -14.58 1.80
N LEU A 64 3.04 -13.64 1.86
CA LEU A 64 1.80 -13.76 2.64
C LEU A 64 0.66 -14.39 1.83
N GLU A 65 0.77 -14.40 0.51
CA GLU A 65 -0.18 -15.07 -0.40
C GLU A 65 0.09 -16.57 -0.53
N THR A 66 1.27 -17.04 -0.10
CA THR A 66 1.71 -18.46 -0.16
C THR A 66 1.40 -19.20 1.14
#